data_AF-A0A8S1QJ19-F1
#
_entry.id   AF-A0A8S1QJ19-F1
#
_cell.length_a   1.000
_cell.length_b   1.000
_cell.length_c   1.000
_cell.angle_alpha   90.00
_cell.angle_beta   90.00
_cell.angle_gamma   90.00
#
_symmetry.space_group_name_H-M   'P 1'
#
loop_
_entity.id
_entity.type
_entity.pdbx_description
1 polymer ?
#
loop_
_entity_poly.entity_id
_entity_poly.type
_entity_poly.pdbx_seq_one_letter_code
_entity_poly.pdbx_strand_id
1 'polypeptide(L)'
;MIRIARQNQRVAYSLNQSMTNGLPALTPENMNLCTSQFYGKRPINKIYDSPINKIQSGRYQITQQKDIEQFKEEIIQLKKENARLKEINKKLQFQIKLDEKEQQDKRTTQEVSEDQVNCTQSSRLVEKLKQARMLLQERQTEIDNLKKSTRYMKLQEMEMELGNTKSKFEILNKQFNEILKTEHEVHKFHKLTIQTVELEEKVRILSNTNQKQKRKILGLRQELLTCQAMKDRHREQYEQCFAEFKKYQKNYDQEVQKKTKYKEIIDNLNQQLNNKQNVIQQMQMEIDKQKLLVFQKQRQFKELEDQYQTKKSWLTNKREADTSFQEALDEKVNKNFFVFPDDDLSNSIKQQSETKIVLEEDHRDRSYTVQNRLSVDSMREDQISPKVQSVKIIPDFEVSKQKLPKVNHCDVEEIGRKLKYQLMSQSVAFEQINQFFESRQETSIQELVEILQAAPFCIQQYKQALLLARYLIEDNTQPYVEFTPLQTNDNCIIKSVLKNVVGKYQLFEIQQQNQIMQIISQQIWKFRQSIVEQIKMLIQKKTNISSELCDEMEFKNAVQGSNILLDERQKEFLGFFIYKEFDGQKLFDYKILIDKIGNQNPQNSPSKSNPQGFQ
;
A
#
# COMPACT_ATOMS: atom_id res chain seq x y z
N MET A 1 24.20 -0.55 16.03
CA MET A 1 25.35 0.38 16.05
C MET A 1 25.44 1.06 14.71
N ILE A 2 25.24 2.38 14.67
CA ILE A 2 25.79 3.40 13.76
C ILE A 2 25.04 4.69 14.13
N ARG A 3 25.79 5.66 14.66
CA ARG A 3 25.33 6.98 15.12
C ARG A 3 25.25 7.92 13.92
N ILE A 4 24.13 8.62 13.74
CA ILE A 4 24.12 9.91 13.02
C ILE A 4 23.36 10.91 13.87
N ALA A 5 24.12 11.79 14.51
CA ALA A 5 23.66 12.99 15.18
C ALA A 5 23.39 14.07 14.12
N ARG A 6 22.25 14.77 14.22
CA ARG A 6 22.05 16.05 13.52
C ARG A 6 21.86 17.13 14.58
N GLN A 7 22.82 18.06 14.59
CA GLN A 7 22.85 19.26 15.41
C GLN A 7 21.77 20.24 14.96
N ASN A 8 21.02 20.74 15.93
CA ASN A 8 20.22 21.95 15.83
C ASN A 8 21.16 23.17 15.89
N GLN A 9 21.09 24.05 14.90
CA GLN A 9 21.58 25.43 15.03
C GLN A 9 20.38 26.37 14.93
N ARG A 10 19.99 26.94 16.09
CA ARG A 10 19.13 28.12 16.16
C ARG A 10 20.03 29.35 16.17
N VAL A 11 19.82 30.23 15.20
CA VAL A 11 20.40 31.56 15.13
C VAL A 11 19.70 32.45 16.17
N ALA A 12 20.47 33.23 16.94
CA ALA A 12 19.95 34.25 17.84
C ALA A 12 19.91 35.60 17.09
N TYR A 13 18.72 36.16 16.89
CA TYR A 13 18.56 37.56 16.51
C TYR A 13 18.65 38.42 17.78
N SER A 14 19.73 39.18 17.93
CA SER A 14 19.81 40.25 18.92
C SER A 14 19.23 41.53 18.31
N LEU A 15 18.08 41.96 18.85
CA LEU A 15 17.55 43.30 18.65
C LEU A 15 18.31 44.23 19.60
N ASN A 16 19.06 45.20 19.08
CA ASN A 16 19.41 46.42 19.80
C ASN A 16 19.52 47.58 18.80
N GLN A 17 18.49 48.41 18.78
CA GLN A 17 18.54 49.78 18.29
C GLN A 17 18.85 50.68 19.49
N SER A 18 19.85 51.55 19.36
CA SER A 18 19.85 52.82 20.10
C SER A 18 20.37 53.92 19.18
N MET A 19 19.43 54.74 18.72
CA MET A 19 19.70 56.10 18.28
C MET A 19 19.90 56.97 19.51
N THR A 20 20.96 57.79 19.54
CA THR A 20 20.90 59.22 19.89
C THR A 20 22.27 59.89 19.70
N ASN A 21 22.24 60.98 18.94
CA ASN A 21 23.29 61.98 18.84
C ASN A 21 23.38 62.78 20.15
N GLY A 22 24.59 63.12 20.60
CA GLY A 22 24.82 64.06 21.70
C GLY A 22 26.29 64.36 21.92
N LEU A 23 26.68 65.62 21.64
CA LEU A 23 28.00 66.23 21.76
C LEU A 23 28.73 65.95 23.11
N PRO A 24 30.07 65.88 23.13
CA PRO A 24 30.83 65.89 24.37
C PRO A 24 30.93 67.30 24.97
N ALA A 25 30.62 67.37 26.26
CA ALA A 25 30.81 68.51 27.13
C ALA A 25 32.29 68.79 27.41
N LEU A 26 32.65 70.07 27.47
CA LEU A 26 33.94 70.55 27.98
C LEU A 26 34.00 70.35 29.49
N THR A 27 35.04 69.67 29.95
CA THR A 27 35.41 69.51 31.37
C THR A 27 36.10 70.76 31.90
N PRO A 28 35.84 71.18 33.16
CA PRO A 28 36.62 72.20 33.85
C PRO A 28 37.71 71.54 34.70
N GLU A 29 38.94 71.50 34.17
CA GLU A 29 40.15 71.34 34.97
C GLU A 29 41.08 72.51 34.67
N ASN A 30 41.12 73.49 35.57
CA ASN A 30 42.35 74.05 36.12
C ASN A 30 42.04 75.21 37.08
N MET A 31 42.22 74.88 38.36
CA MET A 31 42.31 75.82 39.47
C MET A 31 43.73 76.40 39.55
N ASN A 32 43.77 77.68 39.93
CA ASN A 32 44.81 78.39 40.70
C ASN A 32 46.11 78.86 40.02
N LEU A 33 46.31 80.19 40.06
CA LEU A 33 47.47 80.96 40.59
C LEU A 33 47.20 82.46 40.32
N CYS A 34 46.91 83.33 41.31
CA CYS A 34 47.77 84.02 42.28
C CYS A 34 48.60 85.22 41.72
N THR A 35 48.52 86.36 42.43
CA THR A 35 49.37 87.60 42.44
C THR A 35 49.29 88.56 41.22
N SER A 36 48.87 89.84 41.40
CA SER A 36 49.57 91.03 41.94
C SER A 36 50.44 91.77 40.89
N GLN A 37 50.10 93.04 40.62
CA GLN A 37 50.99 94.23 40.61
C GLN A 37 50.61 95.33 39.58
N PHE A 38 50.62 96.55 40.13
CA PHE A 38 50.65 97.91 39.57
C PHE A 38 51.24 98.12 38.17
N TYR A 39 50.64 99.04 37.40
CA TYR A 39 51.33 100.21 36.83
C TYR A 39 50.34 101.35 36.55
N GLY A 40 50.66 102.55 37.04
CA GLY A 40 50.15 103.81 36.53
C GLY A 40 51.27 104.56 35.79
N LYS A 41 50.92 105.50 34.90
CA LYS A 41 51.77 106.65 34.52
C LYS A 41 50.97 107.74 33.80
N ARG A 42 51.36 108.99 34.09
CA ARG A 42 50.83 110.32 33.75
C ARG A 42 51.25 110.80 32.35
N PRO A 43 50.72 111.95 31.87
CA PRO A 43 51.49 112.93 31.09
C PRO A 43 51.94 114.13 31.95
N ILE A 44 53.12 114.70 31.64
CA ILE A 44 53.79 115.81 32.32
C ILE A 44 54.05 116.96 31.31
N ASN A 45 53.97 118.19 31.80
CA ASN A 45 54.30 119.51 31.21
C ASN A 45 55.72 119.69 30.62
N LYS A 46 55.88 120.73 29.78
CA LYS A 46 57.00 121.74 29.66
C LYS A 46 56.59 122.78 28.57
N ILE A 47 56.43 124.08 28.80
CA ILE A 47 57.37 125.24 29.01
C ILE A 47 58.22 125.62 27.77
N TYR A 48 58.30 126.96 27.52
CA TYR A 48 59.18 127.83 26.69
C TYR A 48 58.33 128.70 25.72
N ASP A 49 58.47 130.01 25.49
CA ASP A 49 59.12 131.18 26.11
C ASP A 49 58.57 132.43 25.33
N SER A 50 58.58 133.62 25.93
CA SER A 50 58.48 134.95 25.26
C SER A 50 59.87 135.33 24.66
N PRO A 51 60.14 136.35 23.77
CA PRO A 51 59.83 137.78 24.04
C PRO A 51 59.93 138.85 22.88
N ILE A 52 59.79 140.15 23.26
CA ILE A 52 60.39 141.42 22.72
C ILE A 52 59.65 142.35 21.69
N ASN A 53 59.34 143.54 22.24
CA ASN A 53 59.25 144.95 21.76
C ASN A 53 59.83 145.46 20.40
N LYS A 54 59.24 146.56 19.89
CA LYS A 54 59.83 147.88 19.45
C LYS A 54 58.73 148.73 18.74
N ILE A 55 58.23 149.88 19.22
CA ILE A 55 58.71 151.29 19.24
C ILE A 55 59.35 151.82 17.95
N GLN A 56 58.72 152.86 17.35
CA GLN A 56 59.29 154.11 16.76
C GLN A 56 58.14 154.92 16.12
N SER A 57 57.66 156.07 16.62
CA SER A 57 58.22 157.44 16.74
C SER A 57 58.56 158.13 15.41
N GLY A 58 57.87 159.23 15.09
CA GLY A 58 58.23 160.13 13.99
C GLY A 58 57.40 161.41 13.95
N ARG A 59 57.83 162.44 14.69
CA ARG A 59 57.42 163.86 14.58
C ARG A 59 58.09 164.50 13.35
N TYR A 60 57.50 165.55 12.75
CA TYR A 60 57.94 166.97 12.90
C TYR A 60 57.41 167.96 11.82
N GLN A 61 57.08 169.17 12.31
CA GLN A 61 57.28 170.55 11.79
C GLN A 61 56.72 170.94 10.40
N ILE A 62 55.81 171.91 10.24
CA ILE A 62 55.79 173.38 10.55
C ILE A 62 56.83 174.21 9.77
N THR A 63 56.33 175.12 8.92
CA THR A 63 56.69 176.56 8.69
C THR A 63 56.03 177.00 7.35
N GLN A 64 55.56 178.20 7.06
CA GLN A 64 55.66 179.55 7.65
C GLN A 64 54.57 180.48 7.04
N GLN A 65 54.15 181.46 7.84
CA GLN A 65 53.74 182.85 7.48
C GLN A 65 52.52 183.11 6.59
N LYS A 66 51.40 183.52 7.22
CA LYS A 66 50.96 184.93 7.28
C LYS A 66 49.87 185.13 8.35
N ASP A 67 49.85 186.34 8.91
CA ASP A 67 48.80 186.99 9.72
C ASP A 67 48.58 186.53 11.18
N ILE A 68 49.38 187.14 12.06
CA ILE A 68 49.48 186.97 13.53
C ILE A 68 48.16 187.23 14.28
N GLU A 69 47.17 187.90 13.69
CA GLU A 69 45.91 188.24 14.38
C GLU A 69 44.85 187.15 14.32
N GLN A 70 44.75 186.38 13.22
CA GLN A 70 43.89 185.19 13.17
C GLN A 70 44.32 184.11 14.17
N PHE A 71 45.64 183.93 14.36
CA PHE A 71 46.16 182.95 15.31
C PHE A 71 45.82 183.28 16.78
N LYS A 72 45.60 184.54 17.16
CA LYS A 72 45.22 184.87 18.54
C LYS A 72 43.78 184.46 18.84
N GLU A 73 42.85 184.68 17.92
CA GLU A 73 41.47 184.22 18.08
C GLU A 73 41.36 182.69 18.04
N GLU A 74 42.12 182.05 17.15
CA GLU A 74 42.17 180.59 17.07
C GLU A 74 42.79 179.96 18.33
N ILE A 75 43.84 180.56 18.91
CA ILE A 75 44.42 180.10 20.19
C ILE A 75 43.42 180.23 21.35
N ILE A 76 42.59 181.28 21.37
CA ILE A 76 41.58 181.45 22.42
C ILE A 76 40.47 180.41 22.28
N GLN A 77 40.01 180.13 21.04
CA GLN A 77 39.03 179.07 20.79
C GLN A 77 39.61 177.69 21.11
N LEU A 78 40.82 177.37 20.67
CA LEU A 78 41.50 176.11 20.98
C LEU A 78 41.75 175.93 22.48
N LYS A 79 42.02 177.00 23.23
CA LYS A 79 42.12 176.93 24.70
C LYS A 79 40.79 176.59 25.36
N LYS A 80 39.68 177.18 24.90
CA LYS A 80 38.32 176.83 25.39
C LYS A 80 37.95 175.39 25.04
N GLU A 81 38.23 174.96 23.81
CA GLU A 81 37.99 173.59 23.35
C GLU A 81 38.81 172.57 24.15
N ASN A 82 40.09 172.87 24.40
CA ASN A 82 40.98 172.00 25.17
C ASN A 82 40.57 171.91 26.66
N ALA A 83 40.08 173.00 27.25
CA ALA A 83 39.49 172.98 28.60
C ALA A 83 38.24 172.09 28.66
N ARG A 84 37.33 172.22 27.68
CA ARG A 84 36.14 171.37 27.56
C ARG A 84 36.50 169.90 27.39
N LEU A 85 37.46 169.58 26.52
CA LEU A 85 37.93 168.21 26.29
C LEU A 85 38.57 167.59 27.53
N LYS A 86 39.34 168.36 28.32
CA LYS A 86 39.89 167.88 29.61
C LYS A 86 38.80 167.50 30.62
N GLU A 87 37.69 168.23 30.63
CA GLU A 87 36.59 167.98 31.55
C GLU A 87 35.77 166.75 31.12
N ILE A 88 35.56 166.57 29.81
CA ILE A 88 34.97 165.34 29.24
C ILE A 88 35.85 164.13 29.56
N ASN A 89 37.17 164.26 29.43
CA ASN A 89 38.11 163.16 29.69
C ASN A 89 38.11 162.73 31.17
N LYS A 90 38.00 163.68 32.11
CA LYS A 90 37.84 163.37 33.54
C LYS A 90 36.55 162.60 33.83
N LYS A 91 35.44 162.94 33.18
CA LYS A 91 34.15 162.24 33.35
C LYS A 91 34.21 160.80 32.83
N LEU A 92 34.83 160.57 31.67
CA LEU A 92 35.00 159.23 31.10
C LEU A 92 35.90 158.34 31.97
N GLN A 93 36.98 158.87 32.53
CA GLN A 93 37.84 158.10 33.45
C GLN A 93 37.11 157.64 34.72
N PHE A 94 36.15 158.42 35.22
CA PHE A 94 35.36 158.03 36.38
C PHE A 94 34.36 156.91 36.04
N GLN A 95 33.74 156.98 34.86
CA GLN A 95 32.80 155.96 34.40
C GLN A 95 33.49 154.59 34.21
N ILE A 96 34.69 154.56 33.61
CA ILE A 96 35.44 153.32 33.41
C ILE A 96 35.73 152.62 34.75
N LYS A 97 36.11 153.37 35.80
CA LYS A 97 36.36 152.81 37.12
C LYS A 97 35.11 152.25 37.81
N LEU A 98 33.93 152.81 37.51
CA LEU A 98 32.66 152.31 38.01
C LEU A 98 32.30 150.97 37.37
N ASP A 99 32.46 150.88 36.04
CA ASP A 99 32.15 149.68 35.27
C ASP A 99 33.11 148.51 35.60
N GLU A 100 34.39 148.80 35.84
CA GLU A 100 35.38 147.80 36.29
C GLU A 100 35.02 147.21 37.65
N LYS A 101 34.55 148.04 38.60
CA LYS A 101 34.12 147.58 39.92
C LYS A 101 32.88 146.70 39.84
N GLU A 102 31.92 147.04 38.97
CA GLU A 102 30.70 146.26 38.78
C GLU A 102 30.97 144.88 38.12
N GLN A 103 31.93 144.80 37.19
CA GLN A 103 32.31 143.49 36.62
C GLN A 103 33.02 142.58 37.62
N GLN A 104 33.81 143.16 38.54
CA GLN A 104 34.51 142.37 39.54
C GLN A 104 33.55 141.77 40.57
N ASP A 105 32.57 142.55 41.02
CA ASP A 105 31.53 142.06 41.94
C ASP A 105 30.67 140.96 41.28
N LYS A 106 30.35 141.04 39.98
CA LYS A 106 29.58 140.00 39.27
C LYS A 106 30.31 138.65 39.13
N ARG A 107 31.65 138.63 39.06
CA ARG A 107 32.42 137.37 38.95
C ARG A 107 32.53 136.63 40.29
N THR A 108 32.65 137.33 41.41
CA THR A 108 32.82 136.70 42.72
C THR A 108 31.55 136.06 43.29
N THR A 109 30.35 136.49 42.89
CA THR A 109 29.10 135.96 43.46
C THR A 109 28.55 134.72 42.74
N GLN A 110 29.00 134.41 41.52
CA GLN A 110 28.45 133.31 40.72
C GLN A 110 29.26 132.00 40.88
N GLU A 111 30.58 132.05 41.07
CA GLU A 111 31.43 130.84 41.16
C GLU A 111 31.30 130.08 42.50
N VAL A 112 30.93 130.74 43.60
CA VAL A 112 30.82 130.07 44.93
C VAL A 112 29.50 129.29 45.09
N SER A 113 28.47 129.61 44.29
CA SER A 113 27.13 128.99 44.39
C SER A 113 26.98 127.69 43.59
N GLU A 114 27.71 127.51 42.48
CA GLU A 114 27.52 126.34 41.60
C GLU A 114 28.29 125.09 42.08
N ASP A 115 29.46 125.25 42.70
CA ASP A 115 30.28 124.12 43.15
C ASP A 115 29.68 123.37 44.36
N GLN A 116 28.96 124.06 45.25
CA GLN A 116 28.32 123.43 46.42
C GLN A 116 27.03 122.66 46.05
N VAL A 117 26.31 123.10 45.01
CA VAL A 117 25.12 122.41 44.48
C VAL A 117 25.52 121.18 43.65
N ASN A 118 26.59 121.28 42.85
CA ASN A 118 27.10 120.13 42.08
C ASN A 118 27.65 119.00 42.97
N CYS A 119 28.34 119.33 44.06
CA CYS A 119 28.84 118.32 45.00
C CYS A 119 27.71 117.55 45.71
N THR A 120 26.62 118.24 46.09
CA THR A 120 25.47 117.61 46.76
C THR A 120 24.61 116.78 45.82
N GLN A 121 24.43 117.21 44.56
CA GLN A 121 23.76 116.41 43.53
C GLN A 121 24.56 115.16 43.15
N SER A 122 25.88 115.28 43.01
CA SER A 122 26.77 114.14 42.72
C SER A 122 26.72 113.09 43.83
N SER A 123 26.76 113.51 45.10
CA SER A 123 26.62 112.59 46.26
C SER A 123 25.28 111.84 46.25
N ARG A 124 24.16 112.53 45.95
CA ARG A 124 22.84 111.87 45.82
C ARG A 124 22.77 110.88 44.65
N LEU A 125 23.44 111.17 43.53
CA LEU A 125 23.54 110.27 42.39
C LEU A 125 24.36 109.02 42.71
N VAL A 126 25.47 109.16 43.44
CA VAL A 126 26.28 108.04 43.92
C VAL A 126 25.48 107.15 44.90
N GLU A 127 24.72 107.75 45.81
CA GLU A 127 23.86 107.01 46.74
C GLU A 127 22.76 106.24 45.99
N LYS A 128 22.08 106.87 45.01
CA LYS A 128 21.10 106.21 44.14
C LYS A 128 21.72 105.07 43.32
N LEU A 129 22.94 105.26 42.81
CA LEU A 129 23.67 104.24 42.06
C LEU A 129 24.06 103.05 42.96
N LYS A 130 24.45 103.32 44.21
CA LYS A 130 24.71 102.28 45.22
C LYS A 130 23.44 101.50 45.57
N GLN A 131 22.31 102.18 45.77
CA GLN A 131 21.02 101.54 46.00
C GLN A 131 20.58 100.68 44.81
N ALA A 132 20.73 101.19 43.57
CA ALA A 132 20.42 100.42 42.36
C ALA A 132 21.31 99.17 42.21
N ARG A 133 22.60 99.26 42.58
CA ARG A 133 23.51 98.10 42.59
C ARG A 133 23.12 97.05 43.63
N MET A 134 22.76 97.46 44.85
CA MET A 134 22.27 96.52 45.86
C MET A 134 20.99 95.82 45.40
N LEU A 135 20.04 96.57 44.83
CA LEU A 135 18.80 95.99 44.33
C LEU A 135 19.02 95.03 43.16
N LEU A 136 19.96 95.34 42.25
CA LEU A 136 20.38 94.41 41.20
C LEU A 136 20.99 93.12 41.77
N GLN A 137 21.82 93.23 42.81
CA GLN A 137 22.41 92.07 43.47
C GLN A 137 21.34 91.21 44.16
N GLU A 138 20.40 91.83 44.86
CA GLU A 138 19.24 91.13 45.45
C GLU A 138 18.42 90.41 44.38
N ARG A 139 18.07 91.10 43.29
CA ARG A 139 17.35 90.49 42.15
C ARG A 139 18.14 89.35 41.50
N GLN A 140 19.46 89.48 41.40
CA GLN A 140 20.31 88.41 40.88
C GLN A 140 20.29 87.18 41.80
N THR A 141 20.37 87.38 43.12
CA THR A 141 20.26 86.27 44.08
C THR A 141 18.87 85.61 44.05
N GLU A 142 17.81 86.40 43.87
CA GLU A 142 16.44 85.90 43.70
C GLU A 142 16.31 85.04 42.43
N ILE A 143 16.85 85.50 41.30
CA ILE A 143 16.89 84.75 40.04
C ILE A 143 17.65 83.42 40.22
N ASP A 144 18.80 83.44 40.89
CA ASP A 144 19.61 82.24 41.08
C ASP A 144 18.92 81.23 42.03
N ASN A 145 18.22 81.72 43.05
CA ASN A 145 17.40 80.89 43.93
C ASN A 145 16.21 80.30 43.19
N LEU A 146 15.52 81.07 42.35
CA LEU A 146 14.43 80.58 41.50
C LEU A 146 14.94 79.52 40.52
N LYS A 147 16.08 79.74 39.85
CA LYS A 147 16.70 78.74 38.97
C LYS A 147 17.02 77.43 39.69
N LYS A 148 17.56 77.50 40.91
CA LYS A 148 17.83 76.32 41.74
C LYS A 148 16.53 75.59 42.09
N SER A 149 15.50 76.32 42.52
CA SER A 149 14.19 75.78 42.84
C SER A 149 13.52 75.10 41.64
N THR A 150 13.51 75.74 40.46
CA THR A 150 12.97 75.15 39.22
C THR A 150 13.72 73.89 38.81
N ARG A 151 15.05 73.86 38.94
CA ARG A 151 15.84 72.64 38.65
C ARG A 151 15.48 71.52 39.61
N TYR A 152 15.32 71.82 40.89
CA TYR A 152 14.95 70.83 41.91
C TYR A 152 13.55 70.25 41.67
N MET A 153 12.54 71.10 41.41
CA MET A 153 11.19 70.62 41.06
C MET A 153 11.23 69.73 39.81
N LYS A 154 11.93 70.15 38.76
CA LYS A 154 12.02 69.37 37.52
C LYS A 154 12.70 68.01 37.74
N LEU A 155 13.71 67.96 38.61
CA LEU A 155 14.35 66.69 38.98
C LEU A 155 13.35 65.78 39.72
N GLN A 156 12.60 66.33 40.68
CA GLN A 156 11.60 65.59 41.42
C GLN A 156 10.45 65.08 40.53
N GLU A 157 10.00 65.87 39.55
CA GLU A 157 9.03 65.45 38.54
C GLU A 157 9.58 64.29 37.70
N MET A 158 10.82 64.38 37.20
CA MET A 158 11.45 63.30 36.44
C MET A 158 11.65 62.04 37.28
N GLU A 159 12.02 62.16 38.56
CA GLU A 159 12.14 61.01 39.47
C GLU A 159 10.79 60.32 39.71
N MET A 160 9.71 61.11 39.83
CA MET A 160 8.35 60.60 39.97
C MET A 160 7.88 59.89 38.70
N GLU A 161 8.12 60.47 37.52
CA GLU A 161 7.83 59.84 36.23
C GLU A 161 8.63 58.55 36.01
N LEU A 162 9.90 58.53 36.41
CA LEU A 162 10.74 57.34 36.35
C LEU A 162 10.23 56.24 37.30
N GLY A 163 9.80 56.60 38.51
CA GLY A 163 9.15 55.67 39.44
C GLY A 163 7.86 55.09 38.87
N ASN A 164 7.02 55.93 38.28
CA ASN A 164 5.76 55.52 37.65
C ASN A 164 5.97 54.59 36.45
N THR A 165 6.94 54.90 35.58
CA THR A 165 7.27 54.07 34.42
C THR A 165 7.87 52.73 34.83
N LYS A 166 8.75 52.71 35.85
CA LYS A 166 9.28 51.46 36.42
C LYS A 166 8.18 50.56 36.99
N SER A 167 7.24 51.13 37.74
CA SER A 167 6.09 50.40 38.28
C SER A 167 5.21 49.80 37.18
N LYS A 168 4.91 50.58 36.12
CA LYS A 168 4.17 50.09 34.95
C LYS A 168 4.91 48.93 34.27
N PHE A 169 6.23 49.04 34.12
CA PHE A 169 7.05 47.97 33.52
C PHE A 169 7.02 46.69 34.34
N GLU A 170 7.11 46.77 35.68
CA GLU A 170 6.99 45.60 36.56
C GLU A 170 5.62 44.92 36.45
N ILE A 171 4.54 45.71 36.38
CA ILE A 171 3.17 45.17 36.19
C ILE A 171 3.06 44.44 34.85
N LEU A 172 3.49 45.08 33.75
CA LEU A 172 3.48 44.47 32.42
C LEU A 172 4.33 43.20 32.36
N ASN A 173 5.50 43.19 32.99
CA ASN A 173 6.36 42.02 33.02
C ASN A 173 5.71 40.85 33.80
N LYS A 174 4.99 41.13 34.89
CA LYS A 174 4.20 40.10 35.60
C LYS A 174 3.10 39.52 34.72
N GLN A 175 2.32 40.38 34.05
CA GLN A 175 1.26 39.95 33.13
C GLN A 175 1.82 39.12 31.97
N PHE A 176 2.95 39.53 31.38
CA PHE A 176 3.59 38.78 30.30
C PHE A 176 4.03 37.38 30.73
N ASN A 177 4.60 37.24 31.94
CA ASN A 177 5.00 35.94 32.47
C ASN A 177 3.81 35.03 32.81
N GLU A 178 2.67 35.58 33.22
CA GLU A 178 1.43 34.81 33.40
C GLU A 178 0.86 34.31 32.08
N ILE A 179 0.87 35.14 31.03
CA ILE A 179 0.44 34.75 29.68
C ILE A 179 1.32 33.59 29.16
N LEU A 180 2.65 33.70 29.30
CA LEU A 180 3.56 32.62 28.88
C LEU A 180 3.33 31.29 29.62
N LYS A 181 2.98 31.34 30.92
CA LYS A 181 2.65 30.13 31.70
C LYS A 181 1.37 29.47 31.21
N THR A 182 0.32 30.26 31.00
CA THR A 182 -0.97 29.75 30.51
C THR A 182 -0.87 29.17 29.10
N GLU A 183 -0.08 29.80 28.21
CA GLU A 183 0.17 29.26 26.87
C GLU A 183 0.90 27.91 26.90
N HIS A 184 1.88 27.74 27.80
CA HIS A 184 2.56 26.46 28.00
C HIS A 184 1.61 25.36 28.52
N GLU A 185 0.72 25.70 29.45
CA GLU A 185 -0.29 24.77 29.99
C GLU A 185 -1.32 24.38 28.94
N VAL A 186 -1.79 25.33 28.12
CA VAL A 186 -2.69 25.07 26.98
C VAL A 186 -2.03 24.14 25.96
N HIS A 187 -0.75 24.38 25.65
CA HIS A 187 -0.03 23.52 24.71
C HIS A 187 0.18 22.10 25.26
N LYS A 188 0.46 21.97 26.57
CA LYS A 188 0.53 20.67 27.26
C LYS A 188 -0.82 19.96 27.27
N PHE A 189 -1.91 20.68 27.53
CA PHE A 189 -3.27 20.14 27.49
C PHE A 189 -3.62 19.66 26.08
N HIS A 190 -3.37 20.47 25.05
CA HIS A 190 -3.62 20.10 23.66
C HIS A 190 -2.85 18.84 23.24
N LYS A 191 -1.57 18.73 23.65
CA LYS A 191 -0.76 17.53 23.40
C LYS A 191 -1.34 16.29 24.08
N LEU A 192 -1.81 16.42 25.32
CA LEU A 192 -2.48 15.33 26.04
C LEU A 192 -3.81 14.95 25.36
N THR A 193 -4.61 15.93 24.91
CA THR A 193 -5.86 15.67 24.18
C THR A 193 -5.60 14.87 22.90
N ILE A 194 -4.59 15.26 22.11
CA ILE A 194 -4.21 14.51 20.89
C ILE A 194 -3.81 13.07 21.27
N GLN A 195 -2.98 12.90 22.29
CA GLN A 195 -2.56 11.56 22.75
C GLN A 195 -3.74 10.70 23.23
N THR A 196 -4.70 11.28 23.95
CA THR A 196 -5.91 10.59 24.39
C THR A 196 -6.74 10.12 23.19
N VAL A 197 -6.97 11.00 22.21
CA VAL A 197 -7.70 10.65 20.97
C VAL A 197 -7.00 9.54 20.19
N GLU A 198 -5.66 9.59 20.07
CA GLU A 198 -4.88 8.54 19.41
C GLU A 198 -4.98 7.19 20.15
N LEU A 199 -4.97 7.21 21.48
CA LEU A 199 -5.12 6.00 22.30
C LEU A 199 -6.53 5.42 22.19
N GLU A 200 -7.57 6.26 22.21
CA GLU A 200 -8.97 5.83 22.02
C GLU A 200 -9.18 5.16 20.65
N GLU A 201 -8.62 5.73 19.59
CA GLU A 201 -8.72 5.14 18.25
C GLU A 201 -7.96 3.80 18.16
N LYS A 202 -6.78 3.69 18.81
CA LYS A 202 -6.06 2.40 18.91
C LYS A 202 -6.88 1.35 19.64
N VAL A 203 -7.56 1.71 20.74
CA VAL A 203 -8.45 0.80 21.48
C VAL A 203 -9.63 0.39 20.61
N ARG A 204 -10.22 1.31 19.84
CA ARG A 204 -11.31 1.02 18.90
C ARG A 204 -10.88 0.02 17.81
N ILE A 205 -9.71 0.22 17.20
CA ILE A 205 -9.15 -0.68 16.20
C ILE A 205 -8.89 -2.07 16.79
N LEU A 206 -8.33 -2.16 17.99
CA LEU A 206 -8.10 -3.42 18.69
C LEU A 206 -9.42 -4.14 18.99
N SER A 207 -10.44 -3.43 19.45
CA SER A 207 -11.78 -3.98 19.69
C SER A 207 -12.40 -4.56 18.42
N ASN A 208 -12.35 -3.81 17.31
CA ASN A 208 -12.83 -4.28 16.01
C ASN A 208 -12.07 -5.52 15.50
N THR A 209 -10.74 -5.54 15.70
CA THR A 209 -9.90 -6.68 15.32
C THR A 209 -10.24 -7.92 16.15
N ASN A 210 -10.45 -7.76 17.45
CA ASN A 210 -10.87 -8.84 18.35
C ASN A 210 -12.26 -9.37 17.96
N GLN A 211 -13.20 -8.49 17.59
CA GLN A 211 -14.52 -8.91 17.13
C GLN A 211 -14.45 -9.71 15.80
N LYS A 212 -13.59 -9.29 14.85
CA LYS A 212 -13.31 -10.05 13.62
C LYS A 212 -12.71 -11.42 13.93
N GLN A 213 -11.76 -11.49 14.86
CA GLN A 213 -11.16 -12.76 15.30
C GLN A 213 -12.20 -13.68 15.97
N LYS A 214 -13.10 -13.16 16.81
CA LYS A 214 -14.21 -13.93 17.40
C LYS A 214 -15.11 -14.54 16.32
N ARG A 215 -15.47 -13.78 15.27
CA ARG A 215 -16.25 -14.30 14.13
C ARG A 215 -15.49 -15.40 13.40
N LYS A 216 -14.18 -15.24 13.18
CA LYS A 216 -13.35 -16.28 12.56
C LYS A 216 -13.28 -17.55 13.41
N ILE A 217 -13.13 -17.43 14.72
CA ILE A 217 -13.14 -18.58 15.65
C ILE A 217 -14.50 -19.31 15.61
N LEU A 218 -15.61 -18.57 15.54
CA LEU A 218 -16.94 -19.16 15.38
C LEU A 218 -17.07 -19.93 14.06
N GLY A 219 -16.61 -19.36 12.95
CA GLY A 219 -16.58 -20.04 11.65
C GLY A 219 -15.76 -21.33 11.67
N LEU A 220 -14.54 -21.28 12.22
CA LEU A 220 -13.68 -22.46 12.36
C LEU A 220 -14.31 -23.55 13.26
N ARG A 221 -15.03 -23.16 14.32
CA ARG A 221 -15.76 -24.14 15.16
C ARG A 221 -16.88 -24.81 14.39
N GLN A 222 -17.60 -24.07 13.55
CA GLN A 222 -18.66 -24.63 12.71
C GLN A 222 -18.09 -25.58 11.64
N GLU A 223 -16.98 -25.21 11.00
CA GLU A 223 -16.27 -26.09 10.06
C GLU A 223 -15.78 -27.38 10.75
N LEU A 224 -15.24 -27.28 11.97
CA LEU A 224 -14.80 -28.43 12.75
C LEU A 224 -15.96 -29.38 13.08
N LEU A 225 -17.12 -28.84 13.47
CA LEU A 225 -18.34 -29.64 13.70
C LEU A 225 -18.79 -30.37 12.43
N THR A 226 -18.76 -29.69 11.28
CA THR A 226 -19.12 -30.31 9.98
C THR A 226 -18.13 -31.41 9.60
N CYS A 227 -16.82 -31.18 9.80
CA CYS A 227 -15.80 -32.20 9.55
C CYS A 227 -15.97 -33.41 10.47
N GLN A 228 -16.34 -33.19 11.73
CA GLN A 228 -16.62 -34.26 12.68
C GLN A 228 -17.84 -35.09 12.24
N ALA A 229 -18.92 -34.44 11.85
CA ALA A 229 -20.11 -35.12 11.31
C ALA A 229 -19.80 -35.93 10.04
N MET A 230 -18.95 -35.41 9.13
CA MET A 230 -18.52 -36.15 7.94
C MET A 230 -17.66 -37.36 8.30
N LYS A 231 -16.74 -37.22 9.26
CA LYS A 231 -15.93 -38.33 9.77
C LYS A 231 -16.81 -39.44 10.35
N ASP A 232 -17.82 -39.09 11.13
CA ASP A 232 -18.73 -40.06 11.73
C ASP A 232 -19.55 -40.80 10.65
N ARG A 233 -20.04 -40.10 9.62
CA ARG A 233 -20.70 -40.74 8.46
C ARG A 233 -19.78 -41.71 7.71
N HIS A 234 -18.54 -41.32 7.44
CA HIS A 234 -17.60 -42.22 6.77
C HIS A 234 -17.23 -43.43 7.63
N ARG A 235 -17.19 -43.26 8.95
CA ARG A 235 -17.01 -44.37 9.89
C ARG A 235 -18.19 -45.35 9.82
N GLU A 236 -19.42 -44.85 9.83
CA GLU A 236 -20.62 -45.70 9.69
C GLU A 236 -20.62 -46.46 8.35
N GLN A 237 -20.30 -45.77 7.24
CA GLN A 237 -20.17 -46.40 5.92
C GLN A 237 -19.09 -47.50 5.91
N TYR A 238 -17.94 -47.25 6.53
CA TYR A 238 -16.87 -48.23 6.66
C TYR A 238 -17.31 -49.45 7.47
N GLU A 239 -17.97 -49.24 8.61
CA GLU A 239 -18.49 -50.32 9.46
C GLU A 239 -19.53 -51.17 8.71
N GLN A 240 -20.39 -50.55 7.90
CA GLN A 240 -21.35 -51.23 7.05
C GLN A 240 -20.66 -52.07 5.95
N CYS A 241 -19.73 -51.48 5.18
CA CYS A 241 -18.97 -52.19 4.14
C CYS A 241 -18.18 -53.36 4.74
N PHE A 242 -17.61 -53.18 5.93
CA PHE A 242 -16.88 -54.22 6.62
C PHE A 242 -17.78 -55.39 7.07
N ALA A 243 -19.01 -55.10 7.52
CA ALA A 243 -19.99 -56.12 7.84
C ALA A 243 -20.42 -56.93 6.58
N GLU A 244 -20.63 -56.25 5.46
CA GLU A 244 -20.92 -56.89 4.17
C GLU A 244 -19.75 -57.76 3.69
N PHE A 245 -18.52 -57.26 3.82
CA PHE A 245 -17.31 -58.03 3.51
C PHE A 245 -17.20 -59.30 4.35
N LYS A 246 -17.45 -59.23 5.67
CA LYS A 246 -17.47 -60.42 6.53
C LYS A 246 -18.55 -61.43 6.11
N LYS A 247 -19.72 -60.95 5.68
CA LYS A 247 -20.78 -61.82 5.15
C LYS A 247 -20.34 -62.52 3.87
N TYR A 248 -19.71 -61.78 2.95
CA TYR A 248 -19.17 -62.33 1.71
C TYR A 248 -18.08 -63.38 1.97
N GLN A 249 -17.16 -63.10 2.89
CA GLN A 249 -16.12 -64.02 3.31
C GLN A 249 -16.71 -65.33 3.85
N LYS A 250 -17.71 -65.25 4.74
CA LYS A 250 -18.39 -66.45 5.27
C LYS A 250 -19.07 -67.27 4.16
N ASN A 251 -19.69 -66.61 3.17
CA ASN A 251 -20.30 -67.30 2.03
C ASN A 251 -19.25 -67.97 1.15
N TYR A 252 -18.12 -67.29 0.90
CA TYR A 252 -16.99 -67.85 0.16
C TYR A 252 -16.45 -69.12 0.84
N ASP A 253 -16.24 -69.08 2.16
CA ASP A 253 -15.76 -70.23 2.93
C ASP A 253 -16.74 -71.42 2.85
N GLN A 254 -18.05 -71.15 2.87
CA GLN A 254 -19.08 -72.17 2.67
C GLN A 254 -19.03 -72.80 1.27
N GLU A 255 -18.85 -72.00 0.23
CA GLU A 255 -18.71 -72.51 -1.15
C GLU A 255 -17.42 -73.33 -1.33
N VAL A 256 -16.31 -72.92 -0.69
CA VAL A 256 -15.06 -73.71 -0.66
C VAL A 256 -15.28 -75.06 0.02
N GLN A 257 -16.02 -75.10 1.15
CA GLN A 257 -16.36 -76.35 1.82
C GLN A 257 -17.24 -77.26 0.94
N LYS A 258 -18.24 -76.72 0.26
CA LYS A 258 -19.06 -77.49 -0.69
C LYS A 258 -18.22 -78.06 -1.83
N LYS A 259 -17.36 -77.24 -2.43
CA LYS A 259 -16.44 -77.67 -3.50
C LYS A 259 -15.52 -78.80 -3.03
N THR A 260 -15.03 -78.73 -1.80
CA THR A 260 -14.19 -79.78 -1.20
C THR A 260 -14.97 -81.09 -1.05
N LYS A 261 -16.20 -81.04 -0.53
CA LYS A 261 -17.09 -82.22 -0.44
C LYS A 261 -17.38 -82.83 -1.81
N TYR A 262 -17.66 -82.00 -2.82
CA TYR A 262 -17.89 -82.51 -4.18
C TYR A 262 -16.64 -83.16 -4.77
N LYS A 263 -15.45 -82.62 -4.49
CA LYS A 263 -14.19 -83.24 -4.90
C LYS A 263 -14.00 -84.62 -4.27
N GLU A 264 -14.26 -84.76 -2.97
CA GLU A 264 -14.20 -86.06 -2.27
C GLU A 264 -15.19 -87.09 -2.86
N ILE A 265 -16.41 -86.65 -3.20
CA ILE A 265 -17.40 -87.52 -3.85
C ILE A 265 -16.91 -87.96 -5.23
N ILE A 266 -16.37 -87.04 -6.03
CA ILE A 266 -15.82 -87.34 -7.35
C ILE A 266 -14.65 -88.33 -7.24
N ASP A 267 -13.74 -88.13 -6.29
CA ASP A 267 -12.58 -89.02 -6.09
C ASP A 267 -13.04 -90.44 -5.68
N ASN A 268 -14.06 -90.56 -4.82
CA ASN A 268 -14.65 -91.86 -4.46
C ASN A 268 -15.33 -92.53 -5.66
N LEU A 269 -16.12 -91.79 -6.44
CA LEU A 269 -16.75 -92.31 -7.66
C LEU A 269 -15.70 -92.78 -8.69
N ASN A 270 -14.61 -92.03 -8.85
CA ASN A 270 -13.49 -92.41 -9.71
C ASN A 270 -12.79 -93.69 -9.21
N GLN A 271 -12.63 -93.83 -7.89
CA GLN A 271 -12.08 -95.06 -7.31
C GLN A 271 -13.00 -96.26 -7.55
N GLN A 272 -14.31 -96.10 -7.39
CA GLN A 272 -15.30 -97.14 -7.70
C GLN A 272 -15.28 -97.50 -9.20
N LEU A 273 -15.22 -96.51 -10.08
CA LEU A 273 -15.14 -96.71 -11.52
C LEU A 273 -13.88 -97.51 -11.89
N ASN A 274 -12.73 -97.14 -11.32
CA ASN A 274 -11.47 -97.85 -11.56
C ASN A 274 -11.54 -99.31 -11.08
N ASN A 275 -12.13 -99.55 -9.90
CA ASN A 275 -12.36 -100.92 -9.41
C ASN A 275 -13.26 -101.73 -10.36
N LYS A 276 -14.35 -101.14 -10.86
CA LYS A 276 -15.23 -101.80 -11.84
C LYS A 276 -14.50 -102.07 -13.16
N GLN A 277 -13.67 -101.14 -13.62
CA GLN A 277 -12.87 -101.29 -14.83
C GLN A 277 -11.84 -102.42 -14.70
N ASN A 278 -11.22 -102.57 -13.53
CA ASN A 278 -10.32 -103.69 -13.24
C ASN A 278 -11.06 -105.05 -13.26
N VAL A 279 -12.28 -105.12 -12.71
CA VAL A 279 -13.11 -106.33 -12.78
C VAL A 279 -13.47 -106.67 -14.22
N ILE A 280 -13.86 -105.68 -15.02
CA ILE A 280 -14.16 -105.86 -16.44
C ILE A 280 -12.93 -106.39 -17.19
N GLN A 281 -11.74 -105.83 -16.94
CA GLN A 281 -10.50 -106.33 -17.56
C GLN A 281 -10.20 -107.79 -17.16
N GLN A 282 -10.41 -108.17 -15.89
CA GLN A 282 -10.25 -109.55 -15.45
C GLN A 282 -11.24 -110.49 -16.13
N MET A 283 -12.51 -110.10 -16.24
CA MET A 283 -13.52 -110.88 -16.96
C MET A 283 -13.17 -111.01 -18.45
N GLN A 284 -12.64 -109.95 -19.07
CA GLN A 284 -12.22 -109.98 -20.46
C GLN A 284 -11.07 -110.98 -20.68
N MET A 285 -10.07 -110.99 -19.79
CA MET A 285 -8.98 -111.98 -19.84
C MET A 285 -9.51 -113.43 -19.69
N GLU A 286 -10.48 -113.66 -18.80
CA GLU A 286 -11.08 -114.99 -18.63
C GLU A 286 -11.90 -115.42 -19.85
N ILE A 287 -12.65 -114.50 -20.47
CA ILE A 287 -13.35 -114.76 -21.74
C ILE A 287 -12.36 -115.14 -22.82
N ASP A 288 -11.25 -114.42 -22.96
CA ASP A 288 -10.27 -114.71 -24.01
C ASP A 288 -9.54 -116.05 -23.76
N LYS A 289 -9.33 -116.42 -22.49
CA LYS A 289 -8.86 -117.76 -22.10
C LYS A 289 -9.87 -118.86 -22.45
N GLN A 290 -11.17 -118.63 -22.19
CA GLN A 290 -12.23 -119.56 -22.58
C GLN A 290 -12.32 -119.71 -24.10
N LYS A 291 -12.24 -118.61 -24.86
CA LYS A 291 -12.18 -118.64 -26.33
C LYS A 291 -11.01 -119.47 -26.84
N LEU A 292 -9.83 -119.32 -26.24
CA LEU A 292 -8.66 -120.11 -26.60
C LEU A 292 -8.88 -121.61 -26.32
N LEU A 293 -9.49 -121.96 -25.18
CA LEU A 293 -9.83 -123.34 -24.84
C LEU A 293 -10.85 -123.94 -25.82
N VAL A 294 -11.89 -123.18 -26.17
CA VAL A 294 -12.88 -123.58 -27.19
C VAL A 294 -12.18 -123.83 -28.52
N PHE A 295 -11.29 -122.94 -28.94
CA PHE A 295 -10.52 -123.10 -30.18
C PHE A 295 -9.64 -124.37 -30.15
N GLN A 296 -8.95 -124.64 -29.03
CA GLN A 296 -8.19 -125.88 -28.85
C GLN A 296 -9.08 -127.13 -28.93
N LYS A 297 -10.24 -127.12 -28.26
CA LYS A 297 -11.20 -128.22 -28.29
C LYS A 297 -11.77 -128.44 -29.68
N GLN A 298 -12.10 -127.37 -30.38
CA GLN A 298 -12.61 -127.43 -31.75
C GLN A 298 -11.57 -128.01 -32.71
N ARG A 299 -10.27 -127.69 -32.52
CA ARG A 299 -9.18 -128.33 -33.24
C ARG A 299 -9.06 -129.83 -32.92
N GLN A 300 -9.14 -130.22 -31.64
CA GLN A 300 -9.14 -131.63 -31.24
C GLN A 300 -10.33 -132.40 -31.85
N PHE A 301 -11.52 -131.80 -31.87
CA PHE A 301 -12.70 -132.37 -32.52
C PHE A 301 -12.49 -132.55 -34.03
N LYS A 302 -11.90 -131.56 -34.70
CA LYS A 302 -11.59 -131.66 -36.13
C LYS A 302 -10.58 -132.77 -36.42
N GLU A 303 -9.52 -132.89 -35.62
CA GLU A 303 -8.54 -133.98 -35.75
C GLU A 303 -9.19 -135.37 -35.51
N LEU A 304 -10.09 -135.49 -34.53
CA LEU A 304 -10.88 -136.70 -34.29
C LEU A 304 -11.85 -137.01 -35.44
N GLU A 305 -12.49 -135.98 -36.01
CA GLU A 305 -13.38 -136.11 -37.16
C GLU A 305 -12.60 -136.56 -38.41
N ASP A 306 -11.43 -135.98 -38.66
CA ASP A 306 -10.52 -136.39 -39.74
C ASP A 306 -10.06 -137.84 -39.55
N GLN A 307 -9.70 -138.25 -38.32
CA GLN A 307 -9.38 -139.64 -37.98
C GLN A 307 -10.56 -140.58 -38.21
N TYR A 308 -11.77 -140.16 -37.81
CA TYR A 308 -12.99 -140.93 -38.02
C TYR A 308 -13.29 -141.11 -39.51
N GLN A 309 -13.21 -140.03 -40.31
CA GLN A 309 -13.41 -140.10 -41.77
C GLN A 309 -12.34 -140.94 -42.45
N THR A 310 -11.08 -140.86 -42.02
CA THR A 310 -9.98 -141.70 -42.52
C THR A 310 -10.20 -143.19 -42.20
N LYS A 311 -10.67 -143.50 -40.98
CA LYS A 311 -10.99 -144.87 -40.58
C LYS A 311 -12.21 -145.42 -41.32
N LYS A 312 -13.20 -144.55 -41.57
CA LYS A 312 -14.38 -144.85 -42.37
C LYS A 312 -14.00 -145.12 -43.84
N SER A 313 -13.16 -144.29 -44.45
CA SER A 313 -12.68 -144.48 -45.82
C SER A 313 -11.84 -145.75 -45.96
N TRP A 314 -11.00 -146.09 -44.97
CA TRP A 314 -10.29 -147.37 -44.90
C TRP A 314 -11.25 -148.57 -44.85
N LEU A 315 -12.33 -148.49 -44.06
CA LEU A 315 -13.35 -149.55 -43.99
C LEU A 315 -14.13 -149.71 -45.30
N THR A 316 -14.44 -148.63 -46.02
CA THR A 316 -15.08 -148.71 -47.34
C THR A 316 -14.13 -149.23 -48.41
N ASN A 317 -12.85 -148.83 -48.42
CA ASN A 317 -11.85 -149.34 -49.37
C ASN A 317 -11.51 -150.82 -49.13
N LYS A 318 -11.66 -151.33 -47.89
CA LYS A 318 -11.53 -152.77 -47.60
C LYS A 318 -12.75 -153.58 -48.02
N ARG A 319 -13.90 -152.93 -48.29
CA ARG A 319 -15.15 -153.57 -48.75
C ARG A 319 -15.23 -153.74 -50.27
N GLU A 320 -14.35 -153.11 -51.05
CA GLU A 320 -14.30 -153.25 -52.51
C GLU A 320 -13.38 -154.37 -53.01
N ALA A 321 -12.79 -155.17 -52.10
CA ALA A 321 -11.82 -156.23 -52.42
C ALA A 321 -12.25 -157.66 -52.04
N ASP A 322 -13.52 -157.91 -51.72
CA ASP A 322 -14.03 -159.28 -51.58
C ASP A 322 -15.51 -159.38 -51.99
N THR A 323 -15.73 -159.60 -53.28
CA THR A 323 -16.96 -160.12 -53.87
C THR A 323 -17.06 -161.62 -53.61
N SER A 324 -17.71 -162.02 -52.51
CA SER A 324 -18.36 -163.34 -52.35
C SER A 324 -19.13 -163.41 -51.03
N PHE A 325 -20.18 -162.60 -50.85
CA PHE A 325 -21.35 -162.93 -50.01
C PHE A 325 -22.49 -161.95 -50.32
N GLN A 326 -22.96 -162.00 -51.57
CA GLN A 326 -24.22 -161.41 -52.01
C GLN A 326 -25.33 -162.45 -51.74
N GLU A 327 -26.54 -162.00 -51.39
CA GLU A 327 -27.81 -162.78 -51.42
C GLU A 327 -28.29 -163.54 -50.17
N ALA A 328 -27.99 -163.09 -48.94
CA ALA A 328 -28.63 -163.72 -47.76
C ALA A 328 -28.99 -162.84 -46.55
N LEU A 329 -29.00 -161.50 -46.64
CA LEU A 329 -29.49 -160.66 -45.53
C LEU A 329 -30.16 -159.32 -45.95
N ASP A 330 -30.63 -159.20 -47.20
CA ASP A 330 -31.60 -158.17 -47.61
C ASP A 330 -33.07 -158.63 -47.41
N GLU A 331 -33.29 -159.77 -46.74
CA GLU A 331 -34.61 -160.33 -46.43
C GLU A 331 -34.97 -160.23 -44.92
N LYS A 332 -34.38 -159.26 -44.21
CA LYS A 332 -34.70 -158.94 -42.79
C LYS A 332 -34.87 -157.44 -42.51
N VAL A 333 -35.22 -156.67 -43.54
CA VAL A 333 -35.60 -155.24 -43.44
C VAL A 333 -37.12 -155.03 -43.49
N ASN A 334 -37.93 -156.09 -43.49
CA ASN A 334 -39.38 -155.96 -43.60
C ASN A 334 -40.16 -156.75 -42.54
N LYS A 335 -40.17 -156.25 -41.30
CA LYS A 335 -41.20 -156.45 -40.25
C LYS A 335 -40.79 -155.72 -38.96
N ASN A 336 -41.12 -154.44 -38.89
CA ASN A 336 -41.71 -153.79 -37.71
C ASN A 336 -42.10 -152.35 -38.10
N PHE A 337 -43.15 -152.30 -38.91
CA PHE A 337 -44.17 -151.27 -38.81
C PHE A 337 -44.64 -151.21 -37.35
N PHE A 338 -44.47 -150.07 -36.69
CA PHE A 338 -45.36 -149.66 -35.61
C PHE A 338 -45.86 -148.24 -35.93
N VAL A 339 -47.12 -148.23 -36.34
CA VAL A 339 -48.01 -147.16 -36.75
C VAL A 339 -49.29 -147.58 -36.01
N PHE A 340 -49.75 -146.96 -34.92
CA PHE A 340 -50.52 -145.70 -34.74
C PHE A 340 -51.01 -145.69 -33.26
N PRO A 341 -51.70 -144.66 -32.70
CA PRO A 341 -52.44 -143.59 -33.39
C PRO A 341 -52.10 -142.15 -32.98
N ASP A 342 -52.03 -141.30 -34.00
CA ASP A 342 -52.61 -139.96 -33.93
C ASP A 342 -54.10 -140.11 -33.64
N ASP A 343 -54.55 -139.55 -32.52
CA ASP A 343 -55.85 -138.89 -32.46
C ASP A 343 -55.73 -137.69 -31.51
N ASP A 344 -56.38 -136.61 -31.91
CA ASP A 344 -56.46 -135.29 -31.28
C ASP A 344 -55.29 -134.31 -31.50
N LEU A 345 -54.96 -134.11 -32.78
CA LEU A 345 -54.55 -132.79 -33.28
C LEU A 345 -55.74 -132.11 -33.96
N SER A 346 -56.53 -131.33 -33.21
CA SER A 346 -57.22 -130.11 -33.69
C SER A 346 -58.11 -129.52 -32.61
N ASN A 347 -57.54 -128.73 -31.70
CA ASN A 347 -58.22 -127.50 -31.28
C ASN A 347 -57.21 -126.49 -30.70
N SER A 348 -57.21 -125.31 -31.33
CA SER A 348 -56.73 -124.03 -30.82
C SER A 348 -55.23 -123.77 -30.76
N ILE A 349 -54.70 -123.51 -31.96
CA ILE A 349 -53.80 -122.37 -32.20
C ILE A 349 -54.42 -121.10 -31.59
N LYS A 350 -53.81 -120.57 -30.52
CA LYS A 350 -53.61 -119.13 -30.27
C LYS A 350 -52.89 -118.91 -28.93
N GLN A 351 -51.93 -117.98 -28.95
CA GLN A 351 -51.22 -117.36 -27.82
C GLN A 351 -49.99 -118.08 -27.25
N GLN A 352 -48.84 -117.84 -27.88
CA GLN A 352 -47.56 -117.76 -27.18
C GLN A 352 -46.80 -116.51 -27.66
N SER A 353 -46.72 -115.51 -26.79
CA SER A 353 -45.75 -114.42 -26.82
C SER A 353 -45.39 -114.08 -25.37
N GLU A 354 -44.09 -114.09 -25.10
CA GLU A 354 -43.41 -113.40 -23.99
C GLU A 354 -43.52 -113.98 -22.57
N THR A 355 -42.60 -114.89 -22.26
CA THR A 355 -42.10 -115.10 -20.89
C THR A 355 -41.27 -113.90 -20.44
N LYS A 356 -41.92 -113.02 -19.68
CA LYS A 356 -41.35 -111.89 -18.95
C LYS A 356 -40.64 -112.40 -17.69
N ILE A 357 -39.35 -112.11 -17.58
CA ILE A 357 -38.56 -112.28 -16.34
C ILE A 357 -39.14 -111.33 -15.29
N VAL A 358 -39.59 -111.90 -14.18
CA VAL A 358 -40.07 -111.21 -12.99
C VAL A 358 -38.85 -110.87 -12.12
N LEU A 359 -38.56 -109.57 -11.99
CA LEU A 359 -37.75 -109.01 -10.91
C LEU A 359 -38.73 -108.65 -9.78
N GLU A 360 -38.66 -109.37 -8.67
CA GLU A 360 -39.28 -108.93 -7.41
C GLU A 360 -38.41 -107.82 -6.80
N GLU A 361 -38.90 -106.58 -6.95
CA GLU A 361 -38.58 -105.47 -6.08
C GLU A 361 -39.36 -105.64 -4.76
N ASP A 362 -38.65 -105.64 -3.64
CA ASP A 362 -39.26 -105.37 -2.34
C ASP A 362 -38.76 -104.01 -1.82
N HIS A 363 -39.68 -103.06 -1.84
CA HIS A 363 -39.55 -101.70 -1.31
C HIS A 363 -39.91 -101.67 0.17
N ARG A 364 -39.17 -100.86 0.95
CA ARG A 364 -39.63 -99.77 1.86
C ARG A 364 -38.53 -99.46 2.88
N ASP A 365 -38.19 -98.21 3.22
CA ASP A 365 -39.11 -97.13 3.54
C ASP A 365 -38.42 -95.76 3.67
N ARG A 366 -39.25 -94.70 3.58
CA ARG A 366 -39.07 -93.27 3.99
C ARG A 366 -38.78 -92.20 2.92
N SER A 367 -39.87 -91.77 2.29
CA SER A 367 -40.48 -90.42 2.34
C SER A 367 -39.57 -89.18 2.33
N TYR A 368 -39.75 -88.30 1.34
CA TYR A 368 -40.48 -87.02 1.48
C TYR A 368 -40.66 -86.33 0.11
N THR A 369 -41.90 -85.92 -0.14
CA THR A 369 -42.42 -85.13 -1.26
C THR A 369 -42.16 -83.64 -1.05
N VAL A 370 -41.73 -82.92 -2.10
CA VAL A 370 -42.04 -81.49 -2.29
C VAL A 370 -42.30 -81.22 -3.78
N GLN A 371 -43.53 -80.79 -4.06
CA GLN A 371 -43.97 -80.14 -5.29
C GLN A 371 -43.30 -78.76 -5.42
N ASN A 372 -42.91 -78.36 -6.63
CA ASN A 372 -43.44 -77.11 -7.18
C ASN A 372 -43.31 -77.03 -8.69
N ARG A 373 -44.43 -76.59 -9.28
CA ARG A 373 -44.71 -76.37 -10.70
C ARG A 373 -44.29 -74.97 -11.15
N LEU A 374 -44.29 -74.84 -12.49
CA LEU A 374 -44.61 -73.70 -13.36
C LEU A 374 -43.42 -73.22 -14.18
N SER A 375 -43.51 -72.91 -15.47
CA SER A 375 -44.39 -73.29 -16.59
C SER A 375 -43.86 -72.46 -17.77
N VAL A 376 -43.88 -73.02 -18.97
CA VAL A 376 -43.59 -72.36 -20.25
C VAL A 376 -44.93 -72.13 -20.96
N ASP A 377 -45.19 -70.91 -21.41
CA ASP A 377 -46.07 -70.52 -22.55
C ASP A 377 -45.80 -69.03 -22.83
N SER A 378 -45.27 -68.60 -23.99
CA SER A 378 -45.77 -68.63 -25.38
C SER A 378 -46.66 -67.43 -25.77
N MET A 379 -46.04 -66.53 -26.56
CA MET A 379 -46.53 -65.66 -27.64
C MET A 379 -47.68 -64.66 -27.44
N ARG A 380 -47.36 -63.37 -27.71
CA ARG A 380 -48.03 -62.56 -28.74
C ARG A 380 -47.19 -61.34 -29.19
N GLU A 381 -47.14 -61.17 -30.51
CA GLU A 381 -46.81 -59.97 -31.30
C GLU A 381 -47.65 -58.75 -30.79
N ASP A 382 -47.30 -57.47 -30.97
CA ASP A 382 -46.87 -56.84 -32.21
C ASP A 382 -46.31 -55.40 -31.97
N GLN A 383 -45.67 -54.92 -33.03
CA GLN A 383 -44.94 -53.67 -33.26
C GLN A 383 -45.63 -52.36 -32.84
N ILE A 384 -44.92 -51.46 -32.14
CA ILE A 384 -44.88 -50.01 -32.44
C ILE A 384 -43.49 -49.45 -32.06
N SER A 385 -42.68 -49.19 -33.08
CA SER A 385 -41.45 -48.37 -33.02
C SER A 385 -41.75 -46.91 -32.63
N PRO A 386 -40.79 -46.22 -31.96
CA PRO A 386 -40.16 -45.13 -32.70
C PRO A 386 -38.65 -44.96 -32.43
N LYS A 387 -37.93 -44.75 -33.55
CA LYS A 387 -36.70 -43.96 -33.70
C LYS A 387 -35.54 -44.31 -32.76
N VAL A 388 -34.78 -45.31 -33.17
CA VAL A 388 -33.32 -45.29 -33.01
C VAL A 388 -32.80 -44.05 -33.74
N GLN A 389 -32.52 -42.99 -32.99
CA GLN A 389 -31.63 -41.95 -33.49
C GLN A 389 -30.30 -42.62 -33.80
N SER A 390 -29.91 -42.51 -35.05
CA SER A 390 -28.56 -42.77 -35.50
C SER A 390 -27.57 -42.20 -34.49
N VAL A 391 -26.91 -43.10 -33.77
CA VAL A 391 -25.62 -42.82 -33.18
C VAL A 391 -24.78 -42.34 -34.35
N LYS A 392 -24.58 -41.02 -34.43
CA LYS A 392 -23.47 -40.45 -35.18
C LYS A 392 -22.25 -41.13 -34.58
N ILE A 393 -21.74 -42.11 -35.31
CA ILE A 393 -20.36 -42.56 -35.19
C ILE A 393 -19.55 -41.28 -35.34
N ILE A 394 -19.12 -40.75 -34.21
CA ILE A 394 -18.09 -39.72 -34.15
C ILE A 394 -16.90 -40.40 -34.83
N PRO A 395 -16.32 -39.82 -35.89
CA PRO A 395 -15.15 -40.40 -36.51
C PRO A 395 -14.10 -40.59 -35.42
N ASP A 396 -13.48 -41.77 -35.36
CA ASP A 396 -12.20 -41.96 -34.70
C ASP A 396 -11.24 -40.91 -35.25
N PHE A 397 -11.17 -39.77 -34.56
CA PHE A 397 -10.04 -38.88 -34.69
C PHE A 397 -8.90 -39.64 -34.00
N GLU A 398 -7.99 -40.20 -34.79
CA GLU A 398 -6.64 -40.46 -34.34
C GLU A 398 -6.06 -39.12 -33.84
N VAL A 399 -6.29 -38.82 -32.56
CA VAL A 399 -5.65 -37.70 -31.88
C VAL A 399 -4.19 -38.09 -31.75
N SER A 400 -3.39 -37.68 -32.73
CA SER A 400 -1.93 -37.78 -32.68
C SER A 400 -1.42 -37.26 -31.34
N LYS A 401 -0.92 -38.17 -30.49
CA LYS A 401 -0.31 -37.83 -29.20
C LYS A 401 0.94 -36.98 -29.47
N GLN A 402 0.85 -35.68 -29.25
CA GLN A 402 1.98 -34.77 -29.37
C GLN A 402 2.69 -34.69 -28.02
N LYS A 403 4.01 -34.93 -28.00
CA LYS A 403 4.83 -34.63 -26.83
C LYS A 403 5.06 -33.13 -26.77
N LEU A 404 4.43 -32.47 -25.79
CA LEU A 404 4.60 -31.04 -25.56
C LEU A 404 5.50 -30.81 -24.33
N PRO A 405 6.24 -29.68 -24.29
CA PRO A 405 6.93 -29.28 -23.08
C PRO A 405 5.93 -29.03 -21.96
N LYS A 406 6.35 -29.33 -20.73
CA LYS A 406 5.64 -28.96 -19.51
C LYS A 406 5.34 -27.46 -19.48
N VAL A 407 4.14 -27.11 -19.05
CA VAL A 407 3.77 -25.72 -18.73
C VAL A 407 4.25 -25.42 -17.31
N ASN A 408 5.09 -24.39 -17.14
CA ASN A 408 5.56 -23.96 -15.83
C ASN A 408 4.68 -22.85 -15.26
N HIS A 409 4.77 -22.65 -13.94
CA HIS A 409 4.07 -21.54 -13.28
C HIS A 409 4.39 -20.19 -13.92
N CYS A 410 5.66 -19.95 -14.28
CA CYS A 410 6.09 -18.70 -14.92
C CYS A 410 5.36 -18.42 -16.24
N ASP A 411 4.93 -19.45 -16.96
CA ASP A 411 4.23 -19.33 -18.24
C ASP A 411 2.77 -18.88 -18.04
N VAL A 412 2.15 -19.25 -16.92
CA VAL A 412 0.75 -18.94 -16.58
C VAL A 412 0.59 -17.80 -15.59
N GLU A 413 1.66 -17.33 -14.95
CA GLU A 413 1.60 -16.29 -13.91
C GLU A 413 1.00 -14.96 -14.43
N GLU A 414 1.42 -14.52 -15.62
CA GLU A 414 0.87 -13.31 -16.25
C GLU A 414 -0.62 -13.50 -16.58
N ILE A 415 -1.01 -14.70 -17.02
CA ILE A 415 -2.39 -15.06 -17.34
C ILE A 415 -3.24 -15.05 -16.06
N GLY A 416 -2.76 -15.67 -14.98
CA GLY A 416 -3.41 -15.72 -13.68
C GLY A 416 -3.65 -14.33 -13.09
N ARG A 417 -2.67 -13.43 -13.21
CA ARG A 417 -2.80 -12.03 -12.78
C ARG A 417 -3.83 -11.25 -13.58
N LYS A 418 -3.83 -11.38 -14.91
CA LYS A 418 -4.85 -10.75 -15.77
C LYS A 418 -6.24 -11.30 -15.45
N LEU A 419 -6.35 -12.61 -15.27
CA LEU A 419 -7.60 -13.27 -14.90
C LEU A 419 -8.12 -12.75 -13.55
N LYS A 420 -7.23 -12.57 -12.56
CA LYS A 420 -7.57 -11.95 -11.27
C LYS A 420 -8.22 -10.58 -11.47
N TYR A 421 -7.60 -9.68 -12.23
CA TYR A 421 -8.13 -8.35 -12.46
C TYR A 421 -9.40 -8.35 -13.32
N GLN A 422 -9.51 -9.27 -14.28
CA GLN A 422 -10.72 -9.49 -15.07
C GLN A 422 -11.91 -9.86 -14.19
N LEU A 423 -11.73 -10.85 -13.30
CA LEU A 423 -12.77 -11.28 -12.36
C LEU A 423 -13.16 -10.16 -11.38
N MET A 424 -12.19 -9.39 -10.90
CA MET A 424 -12.44 -8.21 -10.07
C MET A 424 -13.23 -7.13 -10.83
N SER A 425 -12.95 -6.91 -12.11
CA SER A 425 -13.65 -5.94 -12.96
C SER A 425 -15.12 -6.31 -13.16
N GLN A 426 -15.40 -7.61 -13.27
CA GLN A 426 -16.76 -8.16 -13.40
C GLN A 426 -17.45 -8.35 -12.05
N SER A 427 -16.82 -7.95 -10.94
CA SER A 427 -17.34 -8.09 -9.58
C SER A 427 -17.67 -9.54 -9.19
N VAL A 428 -16.91 -10.51 -9.73
CA VAL A 428 -17.08 -11.94 -9.42
C VAL A 428 -16.25 -12.28 -8.19
N ALA A 429 -16.92 -12.72 -7.13
CA ALA A 429 -16.24 -13.16 -5.91
C ALA A 429 -15.51 -14.49 -6.18
N PHE A 430 -14.35 -14.70 -5.52
CA PHE A 430 -13.57 -15.92 -5.74
C PHE A 430 -14.37 -17.18 -5.44
N GLU A 431 -15.26 -17.14 -4.44
CA GLU A 431 -16.14 -18.24 -4.05
C GLU A 431 -17.12 -18.65 -5.15
N GLN A 432 -17.52 -17.70 -6.01
CA GLN A 432 -18.45 -17.93 -7.13
C GLN A 432 -17.77 -18.63 -8.31
N ILE A 433 -16.43 -18.58 -8.40
CA ILE A 433 -15.66 -19.29 -9.44
C ILE A 433 -15.96 -20.80 -9.41
N ASN A 434 -16.23 -21.36 -8.23
CA ASN A 434 -16.47 -22.79 -8.07
C ASN A 434 -17.69 -23.30 -8.86
N GLN A 435 -18.71 -22.45 -9.04
CA GLN A 435 -19.97 -22.78 -9.70
C GLN A 435 -19.78 -23.10 -11.19
N PHE A 436 -18.74 -22.53 -11.82
CA PHE A 436 -18.41 -22.76 -13.23
C PHE A 436 -17.81 -24.14 -13.51
N PHE A 437 -17.52 -24.93 -12.45
CA PHE A 437 -16.94 -26.27 -12.53
C PHE A 437 -17.78 -27.32 -11.78
N GLU A 438 -19.05 -27.03 -11.47
CA GLU A 438 -19.90 -27.90 -10.62
C GLU A 438 -20.75 -28.92 -11.40
N SER A 439 -20.85 -28.79 -12.72
CA SER A 439 -21.73 -29.64 -13.53
C SER A 439 -21.24 -31.09 -13.71
N ARG A 440 -19.96 -31.36 -13.46
CA ARG A 440 -19.32 -32.67 -13.63
C ARG A 440 -18.26 -32.92 -12.57
N GLN A 441 -17.88 -34.18 -12.36
CA GLN A 441 -16.80 -34.55 -11.43
C GLN A 441 -15.41 -34.29 -12.05
N GLU A 442 -15.28 -34.51 -13.35
CA GLU A 442 -14.06 -34.29 -14.12
C GLU A 442 -14.31 -33.33 -15.29
N THR A 443 -13.26 -32.64 -15.75
CA THR A 443 -13.33 -31.73 -16.91
C THR A 443 -12.09 -31.94 -17.78
N SER A 444 -12.30 -32.00 -19.10
CA SER A 444 -11.24 -32.17 -20.09
C SER A 444 -10.51 -30.87 -20.43
N ILE A 445 -9.31 -30.95 -21.02
CA ILE A 445 -8.57 -29.75 -21.48
C ILE A 445 -9.40 -28.93 -22.46
N GLN A 446 -10.06 -29.58 -23.43
CA GLN A 446 -10.90 -28.89 -24.40
C GLN A 446 -12.07 -28.16 -23.73
N GLU A 447 -12.81 -28.81 -22.85
CA GLU A 447 -13.93 -28.19 -22.11
C GLU A 447 -13.44 -27.04 -21.22
N LEU A 448 -12.26 -27.20 -20.60
CA LEU A 448 -11.68 -26.17 -19.75
C LEU A 448 -11.30 -24.93 -20.56
N VAL A 449 -10.81 -25.10 -21.80
CA VAL A 449 -10.59 -23.97 -22.71
C VAL A 449 -11.90 -23.24 -23.01
N GLU A 450 -12.97 -23.97 -23.31
CA GLU A 450 -14.29 -23.37 -23.57
C GLU A 450 -14.81 -22.58 -22.35
N ILE A 451 -14.67 -23.14 -21.14
CA ILE A 451 -15.01 -22.45 -19.88
C ILE A 451 -14.18 -21.18 -19.71
N LEU A 452 -12.86 -21.23 -19.95
CA LEU A 452 -11.96 -20.09 -19.80
C LEU A 452 -12.18 -18.98 -20.84
N GLN A 453 -12.72 -19.32 -22.01
CA GLN A 453 -13.10 -18.33 -23.03
C GLN A 453 -14.48 -17.72 -22.77
N ALA A 454 -15.36 -18.43 -22.06
CA ALA A 454 -16.68 -17.94 -21.67
C ALA A 454 -16.62 -16.94 -20.50
N ALA A 455 -17.72 -16.22 -20.29
CA ALA A 455 -17.89 -15.38 -19.10
C ALA A 455 -17.91 -16.24 -17.83
N PRO A 456 -17.26 -15.82 -16.73
CA PRO A 456 -16.66 -14.51 -16.49
C PRO A 456 -15.16 -14.40 -16.83
N PHE A 457 -14.52 -15.48 -17.26
CA PHE A 457 -13.06 -15.54 -17.46
C PHE A 457 -12.61 -14.80 -18.72
N CYS A 458 -13.37 -14.90 -19.81
CA CYS A 458 -13.21 -14.14 -21.06
C CYS A 458 -11.77 -14.08 -21.61
N ILE A 459 -11.00 -15.18 -21.55
CA ILE A 459 -9.64 -15.21 -22.10
C ILE A 459 -9.73 -15.17 -23.64
N GLN A 460 -9.47 -14.00 -24.23
CA GLN A 460 -9.65 -13.78 -25.67
C GLN A 460 -8.73 -14.66 -26.53
N GLN A 461 -7.49 -14.87 -26.09
CA GLN A 461 -6.50 -15.63 -26.86
C GLN A 461 -6.59 -17.13 -26.57
N TYR A 462 -6.99 -17.91 -27.57
CA TYR A 462 -7.06 -19.38 -27.48
C TYR A 462 -5.76 -20.01 -26.94
N LYS A 463 -4.59 -19.53 -27.41
CA LYS A 463 -3.30 -20.03 -26.94
C LYS A 463 -3.09 -19.84 -25.42
N GLN A 464 -3.55 -18.72 -24.87
CA GLN A 464 -3.45 -18.46 -23.42
C GLN A 464 -4.43 -19.34 -22.64
N ALA A 465 -5.66 -19.47 -23.13
CA ALA A 465 -6.66 -20.35 -22.53
C ALA A 465 -6.19 -21.82 -22.52
N LEU A 466 -5.63 -22.29 -23.64
CA LEU A 466 -5.05 -23.63 -23.75
C LEU A 466 -3.86 -23.83 -22.80
N LEU A 467 -2.97 -22.85 -22.72
CA LEU A 467 -1.79 -22.93 -21.84
C LEU A 467 -2.22 -23.02 -20.37
N LEU A 468 -3.21 -22.22 -19.95
CA LEU A 468 -3.77 -22.29 -18.60
C LEU A 468 -4.52 -23.61 -18.37
N ALA A 469 -5.36 -24.05 -19.31
CA ALA A 469 -6.08 -25.32 -19.18
C ALA A 469 -5.13 -26.53 -19.02
N ARG A 470 -4.05 -26.57 -19.81
CA ARG A 470 -2.98 -27.56 -19.68
C ARG A 470 -2.34 -27.52 -18.29
N TYR A 471 -1.97 -26.34 -17.80
CA TYR A 471 -1.38 -26.20 -16.46
C TYR A 471 -2.29 -26.67 -15.32
N LEU A 472 -3.62 -26.51 -15.48
CA LEU A 472 -4.61 -26.89 -14.47
C LEU A 472 -4.90 -28.40 -14.45
N ILE A 473 -4.71 -29.11 -15.57
CA ILE A 473 -5.04 -30.52 -15.72
C ILE A 473 -3.79 -31.42 -15.71
N GLU A 474 -2.73 -31.03 -16.40
CA GLU A 474 -1.54 -31.86 -16.61
C GLU A 474 -0.80 -32.09 -15.28
N ASP A 475 -0.47 -33.35 -14.99
CA ASP A 475 0.43 -33.69 -13.89
C ASP A 475 1.88 -33.33 -14.28
N ASN A 476 2.42 -32.36 -13.55
CA ASN A 476 3.66 -31.66 -13.86
C ASN A 476 4.90 -32.30 -13.21
N THR A 477 4.82 -33.58 -12.83
CA THR A 477 5.94 -34.35 -12.25
C THR A 477 7.05 -34.69 -13.26
N GLN A 478 6.75 -34.66 -14.57
CA GLN A 478 7.72 -34.94 -15.64
C GLN A 478 8.01 -33.71 -16.53
N PRO A 479 9.17 -33.63 -17.20
CA PRO A 479 9.56 -32.48 -18.04
C PRO A 479 8.76 -32.35 -19.35
N TYR A 480 8.13 -33.43 -19.80
CA TYR A 480 7.26 -33.47 -20.98
C TYR A 480 5.96 -34.19 -20.63
N VAL A 481 4.87 -33.80 -21.29
CA VAL A 481 3.55 -34.41 -21.10
C VAL A 481 3.04 -34.89 -22.46
N GLU A 482 2.44 -36.09 -22.49
CA GLU A 482 1.70 -36.57 -23.67
C GLU A 482 0.39 -35.78 -23.78
N PHE A 483 0.37 -34.77 -24.63
CA PHE A 483 -0.80 -33.90 -24.77
C PHE A 483 -1.94 -34.64 -25.49
N THR A 484 -3.09 -34.66 -24.85
CA THR A 484 -4.36 -35.11 -25.42
C THR A 484 -5.47 -34.12 -25.04
N PRO A 485 -6.19 -33.49 -25.99
CA PRO A 485 -7.27 -32.52 -25.66
C PRO A 485 -8.39 -33.10 -24.78
N LEU A 486 -8.60 -34.41 -24.85
CA LEU A 486 -9.58 -35.16 -24.06
C LEU A 486 -9.08 -35.58 -22.67
N GLN A 487 -7.82 -35.27 -22.32
CA GLN A 487 -7.30 -35.56 -20.98
C GLN A 487 -8.12 -34.82 -19.92
N THR A 488 -8.59 -35.54 -18.90
CA THR A 488 -9.41 -35.02 -17.82
C THR A 488 -8.62 -34.95 -16.51
N ASN A 489 -9.12 -34.13 -15.57
CA ASN A 489 -8.71 -34.17 -14.17
C ASN A 489 -9.91 -33.86 -13.26
N ASP A 490 -9.80 -34.21 -11.98
CA ASP A 490 -10.80 -33.92 -10.97
C ASP A 490 -10.98 -32.40 -10.80
N ASN A 491 -12.23 -31.95 -10.80
CA ASN A 491 -12.57 -30.54 -10.64
C ASN A 491 -12.09 -29.95 -9.31
N CYS A 492 -11.93 -30.74 -8.26
CA CYS A 492 -11.33 -30.32 -6.99
C CYS A 492 -9.87 -29.92 -7.17
N ILE A 493 -9.11 -30.68 -7.98
CA ILE A 493 -7.71 -30.39 -8.28
C ILE A 493 -7.63 -29.13 -9.14
N ILE A 494 -8.41 -29.07 -10.22
CA ILE A 494 -8.47 -27.91 -11.13
C ILE A 494 -8.77 -26.62 -10.34
N LYS A 495 -9.80 -26.64 -9.47
CA LYS A 495 -10.15 -25.50 -8.59
C LYS A 495 -9.00 -25.10 -7.67
N SER A 496 -8.31 -26.07 -7.08
CA SER A 496 -7.17 -25.84 -6.19
C SER A 496 -5.99 -25.19 -6.92
N VAL A 497 -5.63 -25.70 -8.09
CA VAL A 497 -4.53 -25.14 -8.90
C VAL A 497 -4.90 -23.76 -9.42
N LEU A 498 -6.13 -23.55 -9.89
CA LEU A 498 -6.61 -22.24 -10.35
C LEU A 498 -6.54 -21.19 -9.24
N LYS A 499 -6.89 -21.58 -8.00
CA LYS A 499 -6.75 -20.70 -6.82
C LYS A 499 -5.31 -20.27 -6.55
N ASN A 500 -4.35 -21.16 -6.78
CA ASN A 500 -2.94 -20.83 -6.62
C ASN A 500 -2.44 -19.90 -7.74
N VAL A 501 -2.90 -20.09 -8.98
CA VAL A 501 -2.50 -19.28 -10.15
C VAL A 501 -3.10 -17.86 -10.09
N VAL A 502 -4.39 -17.74 -9.78
CA VAL A 502 -5.08 -16.43 -9.67
C VAL A 502 -4.69 -15.71 -8.38
N GLY A 503 -4.40 -16.47 -7.32
CA GLY A 503 -4.19 -15.97 -5.98
C GLY A 503 -5.50 -15.54 -5.30
N LYS A 504 -5.44 -15.40 -3.98
CA LYS A 504 -6.60 -14.92 -3.20
C LYS A 504 -6.81 -13.43 -3.47
N TYR A 505 -8.06 -13.02 -3.69
CA TYR A 505 -8.44 -11.61 -3.81
C TYR A 505 -9.76 -11.34 -3.10
N GLN A 506 -9.99 -10.05 -2.80
CA GLN A 506 -11.26 -9.55 -2.29
C GLN A 506 -11.72 -8.40 -3.18
N LEU A 507 -13.01 -8.36 -3.48
CA LEU A 507 -13.59 -7.25 -4.22
C LEU A 507 -13.42 -5.95 -3.44
N PHE A 508 -13.22 -4.84 -4.14
CA PHE A 508 -13.12 -3.52 -3.52
C PHE A 508 -14.51 -2.92 -3.39
N GLU A 509 -14.92 -2.57 -2.17
CA GLU A 509 -16.12 -1.75 -1.95
C GLU A 509 -15.90 -0.34 -2.53
N ILE A 510 -16.95 0.29 -3.07
CA ILE A 510 -16.87 1.61 -3.73
C ILE A 510 -16.21 2.66 -2.82
N GLN A 511 -16.56 2.68 -1.53
CA GLN A 511 -15.95 3.60 -0.56
C GLN A 511 -14.45 3.33 -0.38
N GLN A 512 -14.05 2.06 -0.33
CA GLN A 512 -12.65 1.67 -0.25
C GLN A 512 -11.87 2.05 -1.52
N GLN A 513 -12.46 1.87 -2.71
CA GLN A 513 -11.85 2.29 -3.98
C GLN A 513 -11.55 3.78 -3.98
N ASN A 514 -12.52 4.60 -3.56
CA ASN A 514 -12.37 6.05 -3.53
C ASN A 514 -11.28 6.49 -2.53
N GLN A 515 -11.24 5.91 -1.34
CA GLN A 515 -10.22 6.20 -0.33
C GLN A 515 -8.81 5.82 -0.82
N ILE A 516 -8.65 4.60 -1.34
CA ILE A 516 -7.35 4.14 -1.86
C ILE A 516 -6.93 5.00 -3.05
N MET A 517 -7.84 5.31 -3.97
CA MET A 517 -7.55 6.17 -5.12
C MET A 517 -7.09 7.55 -4.68
N GLN A 518 -7.75 8.19 -3.70
CA GLN A 518 -7.34 9.50 -3.19
C GLN A 518 -5.92 9.48 -2.63
N ILE A 519 -5.57 8.47 -1.83
CA ILE A 519 -4.23 8.30 -1.25
C ILE A 519 -3.18 8.12 -2.35
N ILE A 520 -3.42 7.19 -3.28
CA ILE A 520 -2.51 6.90 -4.39
C ILE A 520 -2.34 8.15 -5.27
N SER A 521 -3.43 8.84 -5.59
CA SER A 521 -3.42 10.05 -6.42
C SER A 521 -2.62 11.17 -5.80
N GLN A 522 -2.75 11.40 -4.49
CA GLN A 522 -1.96 12.40 -3.78
C GLN A 522 -0.45 12.07 -3.81
N GLN A 523 -0.09 10.80 -3.58
CA GLN A 523 1.31 10.37 -3.58
C GLN A 523 1.93 10.41 -4.98
N ILE A 524 1.26 9.84 -5.98
CA ILE A 524 1.74 9.82 -7.38
C ILE A 524 1.88 11.25 -7.91
N TRP A 525 0.92 12.14 -7.62
CA TRP A 525 1.03 13.54 -8.05
C TRP A 525 2.19 14.27 -7.38
N LYS A 526 2.35 14.10 -6.06
CA LYS A 526 3.45 14.72 -5.28
C LYS A 526 4.83 14.30 -5.80
N PHE A 527 5.00 13.05 -6.20
CA PHE A 527 6.28 12.51 -6.66
C PHE A 527 6.35 12.28 -8.18
N ARG A 528 5.45 12.89 -8.96
CA ARG A 528 5.31 12.63 -10.41
C ARG A 528 6.63 12.68 -11.19
N GLN A 529 7.48 13.69 -10.92
CA GLN A 529 8.75 13.86 -11.64
C GLN A 529 9.74 12.75 -11.29
N SER A 530 9.84 12.39 -10.00
CA SER A 530 10.66 11.27 -9.55
C SER A 530 10.22 9.96 -10.21
N ILE A 531 8.92 9.70 -10.31
CA ILE A 531 8.40 8.48 -10.95
C ILE A 531 8.80 8.45 -12.43
N VAL A 532 8.59 9.56 -13.15
CA VAL A 532 8.96 9.68 -14.57
C VAL A 532 10.46 9.44 -14.79
N GLU A 533 11.32 10.01 -13.94
CA GLU A 533 12.77 9.80 -14.01
C GLU A 533 13.16 8.34 -13.75
N GLN A 534 12.56 7.70 -12.74
CA GLN A 534 12.79 6.29 -12.43
C GLN A 534 12.35 5.37 -13.59
N ILE A 535 11.19 5.62 -14.19
CA ILE A 535 10.72 4.83 -15.35
C ILE A 535 11.69 4.99 -16.53
N LYS A 536 12.11 6.23 -16.84
CA LYS A 536 13.09 6.48 -17.91
C LYS A 536 14.40 5.71 -17.67
N MET A 537 14.91 5.71 -16.45
CA MET A 537 16.10 4.93 -16.08
C MET A 537 15.90 3.42 -16.27
N LEU A 538 14.74 2.88 -15.89
CA LEU A 538 14.44 1.44 -16.03
C LEU A 538 14.34 1.03 -17.49
N ILE A 539 13.66 1.82 -18.33
CA ILE A 539 13.50 1.55 -19.76
C ILE A 539 14.86 1.65 -20.48
N GLN A 540 15.64 2.71 -20.22
CA GLN A 540 16.95 2.90 -20.84
C GLN A 540 17.90 1.71 -20.58
N LYS A 541 17.89 1.15 -19.37
CA LYS A 541 18.68 -0.04 -19.03
C LYS A 541 18.30 -1.30 -19.82
N LYS A 542 17.05 -1.39 -20.29
CA LYS A 542 16.50 -2.61 -20.90
C LYS A 542 16.57 -2.58 -22.42
N THR A 543 16.28 -1.43 -23.04
CA THR A 543 16.03 -1.37 -24.49
C THR A 543 16.91 -0.37 -25.25
N ASN A 544 17.83 0.36 -24.60
CA ASN A 544 18.68 1.40 -25.22
C ASN A 544 17.92 2.49 -26.03
N ILE A 545 16.59 2.54 -25.93
CA ILE A 545 15.71 3.45 -26.69
C ILE A 545 14.81 4.16 -25.67
N SER A 546 14.61 5.47 -25.85
CA SER A 546 13.65 6.23 -25.06
C SER A 546 12.22 5.88 -25.52
N SER A 547 11.61 4.89 -24.87
CA SER A 547 10.19 4.57 -25.03
C SER A 547 9.35 5.30 -23.98
N GLU A 548 8.16 5.77 -24.35
CA GLU A 548 7.15 6.28 -23.41
C GLU A 548 6.25 5.17 -22.84
N LEU A 549 6.47 3.93 -23.27
CA LEU A 549 5.73 2.76 -22.84
C LEU A 549 6.50 1.98 -21.77
N CYS A 550 5.81 1.60 -20.70
CA CYS A 550 6.34 0.68 -19.69
C CYS A 550 5.35 -0.46 -19.42
N ASP A 551 5.83 -1.53 -18.80
CA ASP A 551 4.97 -2.56 -18.23
C ASP A 551 4.55 -2.23 -16.78
N GLU A 552 3.61 -3.01 -16.26
CA GLU A 552 3.07 -2.85 -14.89
C GLU A 552 4.17 -2.98 -13.81
N MET A 553 5.14 -3.86 -14.04
CA MET A 553 6.21 -4.15 -13.08
C MET A 553 7.22 -3.00 -13.04
N GLU A 554 7.59 -2.47 -14.20
CA GLU A 554 8.42 -1.28 -14.36
C GLU A 554 7.78 -0.06 -13.67
N PHE A 555 6.47 0.15 -13.87
CA PHE A 555 5.74 1.22 -13.18
C PHE A 555 5.76 1.04 -11.66
N LYS A 556 5.43 -0.16 -11.16
CA LYS A 556 5.45 -0.46 -9.71
C LYS A 556 6.83 -0.26 -9.09
N ASN A 557 7.88 -0.71 -9.79
CA ASN A 557 9.27 -0.52 -9.36
C ASN A 557 9.66 0.96 -9.31
N ALA A 558 9.20 1.76 -10.28
CA ALA A 558 9.46 3.20 -10.29
C ALA A 558 8.73 3.95 -9.16
N VAL A 559 7.48 3.55 -8.85
CA VAL A 559 6.74 4.06 -7.70
C VAL A 559 7.50 3.76 -6.40
N GLN A 560 7.96 2.53 -6.21
CA GLN A 560 8.75 2.13 -5.04
C GLN A 560 10.10 2.87 -4.98
N GLY A 561 10.80 2.99 -6.12
CA GLY A 561 12.08 3.71 -6.24
C GLY A 561 11.95 5.21 -5.99
N SER A 562 10.74 5.77 -6.11
CA SER A 562 10.41 7.17 -5.79
C SER A 562 10.05 7.39 -4.31
N ASN A 563 10.35 6.41 -3.44
CA ASN A 563 10.02 6.43 -2.01
C ASN A 563 8.51 6.48 -1.69
N ILE A 564 7.64 6.08 -2.62
CA ILE A 564 6.22 5.89 -2.33
C ILE A 564 6.04 4.49 -1.73
N LEU A 565 5.65 4.45 -0.46
CA LEU A 565 5.33 3.20 0.24
C LEU A 565 3.84 2.92 0.12
N LEU A 566 3.48 1.99 -0.76
CA LEU A 566 2.12 1.47 -0.88
C LEU A 566 2.00 0.16 -0.08
N ASP A 567 0.89 -0.03 0.63
CA ASP A 567 0.56 -1.32 1.22
C ASP A 567 0.12 -2.33 0.15
N GLU A 568 -0.01 -3.61 0.51
CA GLU A 568 -0.37 -4.68 -0.44
C GLU A 568 -1.74 -4.46 -1.10
N ARG A 569 -2.70 -3.88 -0.38
CA ARG A 569 -4.05 -3.63 -0.90
C ARG A 569 -4.05 -2.46 -1.89
N GLN A 570 -3.25 -1.44 -1.63
CA GLN A 570 -3.01 -0.30 -2.53
C GLN A 570 -2.23 -0.74 -3.78
N LYS A 571 -1.23 -1.61 -3.65
CA LYS A 571 -0.51 -2.20 -4.80
C LYS A 571 -1.43 -3.03 -5.69
N GLU A 572 -2.30 -3.83 -5.07
CA GLU A 572 -3.32 -4.62 -5.77
C GLU A 572 -4.30 -3.71 -6.51
N PHE A 573 -4.80 -2.67 -5.84
CA PHE A 573 -5.69 -1.68 -6.45
C PHE A 573 -5.03 -0.94 -7.61
N LEU A 574 -3.77 -0.52 -7.46
CA LEU A 574 -3.03 0.14 -8.53
C LEU A 574 -2.90 -0.75 -9.76
N GLY A 575 -2.55 -2.04 -9.58
CA GLY A 575 -2.50 -2.98 -10.70
C GLY A 575 -3.86 -3.21 -11.34
N PHE A 576 -4.93 -3.32 -10.53
CA PHE A 576 -6.30 -3.41 -11.03
C PHE A 576 -6.73 -2.15 -11.83
N PHE A 577 -6.36 -0.96 -11.35
CA PHE A 577 -6.66 0.29 -12.02
C PHE A 577 -5.94 0.39 -13.37
N ILE A 578 -4.64 0.05 -13.41
CA ILE A 578 -3.86 0.00 -14.66
C ILE A 578 -4.49 -0.98 -15.64
N TYR A 579 -4.84 -2.18 -15.18
CA TYR A 579 -5.51 -3.19 -16.00
C TYR A 579 -6.79 -2.64 -16.64
N LYS A 580 -7.63 -1.98 -15.83
CA LYS A 580 -8.90 -1.41 -16.29
C LYS A 580 -8.71 -0.25 -17.28
N GLU A 581 -7.75 0.63 -17.04
CA GLU A 581 -7.52 1.82 -17.88
C GLU A 581 -6.90 1.51 -19.24
N PHE A 582 -6.16 0.41 -19.35
CA PHE A 582 -5.47 0.00 -20.57
C PHE A 582 -5.92 -1.36 -21.10
N ASP A 583 -7.09 -1.83 -20.68
CA ASP A 583 -7.71 -3.10 -21.13
C ASP A 583 -6.74 -4.30 -21.11
N GLY A 584 -5.94 -4.39 -20.05
CA GLY A 584 -4.96 -5.46 -19.86
C GLY A 584 -3.77 -5.48 -20.83
N GLN A 585 -3.52 -4.39 -21.57
CA GLN A 585 -2.34 -4.25 -22.41
C GLN A 585 -1.05 -4.41 -21.60
N LYS A 586 -0.09 -5.16 -22.17
CA LYS A 586 1.19 -5.47 -21.51
C LYS A 586 2.07 -4.24 -21.34
N LEU A 587 2.04 -3.33 -22.32
CA LEU A 587 2.76 -2.07 -22.33
C LEU A 587 1.75 -0.93 -22.43
N PHE A 588 1.95 0.12 -21.64
CA PHE A 588 1.07 1.28 -21.62
C PHE A 588 1.86 2.58 -21.44
N ASP A 589 1.26 3.69 -21.84
CA ASP A 589 1.82 5.03 -21.67
C ASP A 589 1.75 5.44 -20.19
N TYR A 590 2.91 5.51 -19.54
CA TYR A 590 2.98 5.83 -18.12
C TYR A 590 2.69 7.30 -17.82
N LYS A 591 2.87 8.23 -18.77
CA LYS A 591 2.54 9.64 -18.55
C LYS A 591 1.03 9.82 -18.52
N ILE A 592 0.33 9.21 -19.48
CA ILE A 592 -1.14 9.21 -19.51
C ILE A 592 -1.69 8.61 -18.22
N LEU A 593 -1.10 7.52 -17.72
CA LEU A 593 -1.48 6.91 -16.45
C LEU A 593 -1.29 7.87 -15.26
N ILE A 594 -0.12 8.50 -15.15
CA ILE A 594 0.19 9.44 -14.05
C ILE A 594 -0.81 10.61 -14.05
N ASP A 595 -1.12 11.16 -15.23
CA ASP A 595 -2.07 12.25 -15.37
C ASP A 595 -3.50 11.81 -15.01
N LYS A 596 -3.94 10.64 -15.51
CA LYS A 596 -5.25 10.07 -15.17
C LYS A 596 -5.42 9.84 -13.68
N ILE A 597 -4.39 9.31 -13.00
CA ILE A 597 -4.38 9.13 -11.55
C ILE A 597 -4.38 10.49 -10.84
N GLY A 598 -3.49 11.40 -11.25
CA GLY A 598 -3.36 12.73 -10.64
C GLY A 598 -4.67 13.51 -10.62
N ASN A 599 -5.42 13.43 -11.72
CA ASN A 599 -6.70 14.13 -11.92
C ASN A 599 -7.89 13.51 -11.16
N GLN A 600 -7.74 12.34 -10.52
CA GLN A 600 -8.79 11.78 -9.66
C GLN A 600 -8.95 12.55 -8.33
N ASN A 601 -7.98 13.39 -7.96
CA ASN A 601 -8.07 14.24 -6.78
C ASN A 601 -8.41 15.69 -7.19
N PRO A 602 -9.57 16.24 -6.76
CA PRO A 602 -9.98 17.60 -7.09
C PRO A 602 -8.96 18.68 -6.66
N GLN A 603 -8.14 18.40 -5.63
CA GLN A 603 -7.11 19.32 -5.15
C GLN A 603 -5.87 19.38 -6.07
N ASN A 604 -5.71 18.42 -6.98
CA ASN A 604 -4.60 18.36 -7.92
C ASN A 604 -4.92 19.02 -9.27
N SER A 605 -6.21 19.30 -9.53
CA SER A 605 -6.63 20.04 -10.72
C SER A 605 -5.97 21.42 -10.73
N PRO A 606 -5.34 21.86 -11.83
CA PRO A 606 -4.86 23.23 -11.94
C PRO A 606 -6.06 24.14 -11.73
N SER A 607 -6.03 24.94 -10.66
CA SER A 607 -7.02 25.95 -10.36
C SER A 607 -7.26 26.74 -11.64
N LYS A 608 -8.51 26.78 -12.12
CA LYS A 608 -8.90 27.73 -13.17
C LYS A 608 -8.46 29.11 -12.69
N SER A 609 -7.39 29.63 -13.30
CA SER A 609 -6.97 31.01 -13.14
C SER A 609 -8.17 31.86 -13.50
N ASN A 610 -8.64 32.68 -12.55
CA ASN A 610 -9.65 33.70 -12.76
C ASN A 610 -9.36 34.46 -14.06
N PRO A 611 -10.28 34.50 -15.04
CA PRO A 611 -10.18 35.40 -16.18
C PRO A 611 -10.74 36.78 -15.79
N GLN A 612 -10.27 37.33 -14.67
CA GLN A 612 -10.57 38.70 -14.25
C GLN A 612 -9.27 39.37 -13.85
N GLY A 613 -8.72 40.09 -14.81
CA GLY A 613 -7.47 40.82 -14.67
C GLY A 613 -6.78 40.89 -16.02
N PHE A 614 -7.44 41.47 -17.01
CA PHE A 614 -6.90 42.23 -18.15
C PHE A 614 -8.05 42.49 -19.14
N GLN A 615 -8.89 43.47 -18.79
CA GLN A 615 -9.35 44.57 -19.65
C GLN A 615 -10.20 45.53 -18.82
#